data_AF-A0A1Z9QC39-F1
#
_entry.id   AF-A0A1Z9QC39-F1
#
_cell.length_a   1.000
_cell.length_b   1.000
_cell.length_c   1.000
_cell.angle_alpha   90.00
_cell.angle_beta   90.00
_cell.angle_gamma   90.00
#
_symmetry.space_group_name_H-M   'P 1'
#
loop_
_entity.id
_entity.type
_entity.pdbx_description
1 polymer ?
#
loop_
_entity_poly.entity_id
_entity_poly.type
_entity_poly.pdbx_seq_one_letter_code
_entity_poly.pdbx_strand_id
1 'polypeptide(L)'
;MTRIDRFLPMVLTGLLACCLSAEAFAQKGPAGPPASPESDPEKFLAELGGDLKMAVRVQAMTGDDAKAVWEAVSRLVGEDKETNDDDAKENSGGHLWYAMRVPEGGDFRTLLRPEFIRRDIDLIVNRLELDDATAPIAESILLDYEDAFEMEASRFRELLDLGASQVEIARLEPIFRAADASNQRALESRIADGMVERGVSDEKVRGTLDWIDSRMAGMRTRIAMLEPMVERRRAAIERAGGGVAARGVLEAMNRMDQRRRELRAATVESIATLIDPAMESSFTDLLDEIRIQHGMADSRMGGATTDIVAALESIDAAPYEAAGLEDDEAELLREIAICIDARTEARIRREKQALELSIEMIESGGDGDSRVRSRVRNAATAELTAELAVRDAILGRIDLIRTRLEDIDAESAAAFLNVARRTGFRAQMRSRWCEEATEFALKLEGLDAERLASLAEIDAGVRSQIAFLRTTAIQRRLDNETRVARAMVEAVMDDGVEAKSLGEQAWREPGYEGFDRLDDQVEAQLLAALGPEWFEELPRRPGRDWDDAGKDGGKGGGKGGGKGAGTNEKGGRSAGGAKNG
;
A
#
# COMPACT_ATOMS: atom_id res chain seq x y z
N MET A 1 18.13 -44.98 -9.78
CA MET A 1 19.40 -44.68 -10.47
C MET A 1 19.12 -43.58 -11.47
N THR A 2 19.21 -42.33 -11.04
CA THR A 2 18.78 -41.16 -11.80
C THR A 2 19.73 -39.99 -11.50
N ARG A 3 20.47 -39.65 -12.56
CA ARG A 3 21.43 -38.55 -12.81
C ARG A 3 21.51 -37.40 -11.77
N ILE A 4 22.62 -37.37 -11.04
CA ILE A 4 23.15 -36.22 -10.27
C ILE A 4 24.29 -35.50 -11.04
N ASP A 5 24.68 -35.94 -12.24
CA ASP A 5 25.97 -35.56 -12.85
C ASP A 5 25.99 -34.35 -13.79
N ARG A 6 25.15 -33.32 -13.59
CA ARG A 6 25.27 -32.08 -14.39
C ARG A 6 25.41 -30.78 -13.60
N PHE A 7 25.28 -30.82 -12.27
CA PHE A 7 25.49 -29.66 -11.38
C PHE A 7 26.96 -29.49 -10.94
N LEU A 8 27.80 -30.51 -11.10
CA LEU A 8 29.18 -30.53 -10.63
C LEU A 8 30.08 -29.38 -11.13
N PRO A 9 30.09 -29.00 -12.43
CA PRO A 9 31.06 -28.02 -12.93
C PRO A 9 30.67 -26.56 -12.64
N MET A 10 29.38 -26.22 -12.50
CA MET A 10 28.95 -24.83 -12.18
C MET A 10 29.04 -24.50 -10.68
N VAL A 11 28.74 -25.47 -9.82
CA VAL A 11 28.99 -25.42 -8.36
C VAL A 11 30.49 -25.24 -8.08
N LEU A 12 31.34 -25.78 -8.97
CA LEU A 12 32.79 -25.68 -8.90
C LEU A 12 33.32 -24.25 -9.04
N THR A 13 32.85 -23.57 -10.09
CA THR A 13 33.37 -22.26 -10.52
C THR A 13 32.93 -21.12 -9.59
N GLY A 14 31.74 -21.21 -8.99
CA GLY A 14 31.24 -20.21 -8.03
C GLY A 14 32.01 -20.19 -6.70
N LEU A 15 32.38 -21.37 -6.18
CA LEU A 15 33.17 -21.50 -4.95
C LEU A 15 34.63 -21.01 -5.12
N LEU A 16 35.22 -21.19 -6.31
CA LEU A 16 36.58 -20.74 -6.65
C LEU A 16 36.71 -19.21 -6.77
N ALA A 17 35.71 -18.52 -7.33
CA ALA A 17 35.67 -17.05 -7.36
C ALA A 17 35.60 -16.44 -5.94
N CYS A 18 35.00 -17.16 -4.99
CA CYS A 18 34.93 -16.76 -3.58
C CYS A 18 36.23 -17.03 -2.82
N CYS A 19 36.92 -18.14 -3.11
CA CYS A 19 38.18 -18.49 -2.45
C CYS A 19 39.38 -17.61 -2.87
N LEU A 20 39.29 -16.92 -4.01
CA LEU A 20 40.32 -15.96 -4.46
C LEU A 20 40.09 -14.53 -3.94
N SER A 21 38.94 -14.25 -3.32
CA SER A 21 38.60 -12.94 -2.72
C SER A 21 38.58 -12.95 -1.18
N ALA A 22 38.97 -14.06 -0.56
CA ALA A 22 38.96 -14.27 0.89
C ALA A 22 40.01 -13.45 1.68
N GLU A 23 41.02 -12.86 1.01
CA GLU A 23 41.99 -11.97 1.67
C GLU A 23 41.37 -10.66 2.19
N ALA A 24 40.16 -10.28 1.73
CA ALA A 24 39.52 -9.03 2.13
C ALA A 24 38.59 -9.13 3.36
N PHE A 25 38.29 -10.32 3.89
CA PHE A 25 37.28 -10.50 4.96
C PHE A 25 37.82 -11.01 6.30
N ALA A 26 39.13 -11.26 6.43
CA ALA A 26 39.74 -11.82 7.64
C ALA A 26 40.13 -10.80 8.72
N GLN A 27 39.64 -9.55 8.65
CA GLN A 27 39.90 -8.54 9.70
C GLN A 27 38.60 -7.85 10.16
N LYS A 28 37.83 -8.52 11.00
CA LYS A 28 37.08 -7.85 12.07
C LYS A 28 37.26 -8.68 13.34
N GLY A 29 37.77 -8.04 14.39
CA GLY A 29 37.92 -8.62 15.73
C GLY A 29 36.58 -9.09 16.32
N PRO A 30 36.56 -9.65 17.54
CA PRO A 30 35.37 -10.29 18.10
C PRO A 30 34.22 -9.29 18.06
N ALA A 31 33.18 -9.63 17.31
CA ALA A 31 31.95 -8.86 17.28
C ALA A 31 31.46 -8.73 18.73
N GLY A 32 30.94 -7.55 19.10
CA GLY A 32 30.25 -7.38 20.37
C GLY A 32 29.13 -8.41 20.54
N PRO A 33 28.52 -8.53 21.74
CA PRO A 33 27.40 -9.43 21.93
C PRO A 33 26.34 -9.20 20.83
N PRO A 34 25.76 -10.28 20.27
CA PRO A 34 24.78 -10.16 19.19
C PRO A 34 23.63 -9.27 19.63
N ALA A 35 23.10 -8.48 18.69
CA ALA A 35 21.94 -7.63 18.94
C ALA A 35 20.76 -8.47 19.45
N SER A 36 20.00 -7.99 20.44
CA SER A 36 18.80 -8.69 20.88
C SER A 36 17.66 -8.47 19.88
N PRO A 37 16.91 -9.50 19.49
CA PRO A 37 15.73 -9.32 18.64
C PRO A 37 14.69 -8.40 19.29
N GLU A 38 14.61 -8.35 20.62
CA GLU A 38 13.63 -7.50 21.33
C GLU A 38 14.12 -6.05 21.54
N SER A 39 15.44 -5.81 21.65
CA SER A 39 15.95 -4.47 22.00
C SER A 39 16.55 -3.69 20.83
N ASP A 40 17.00 -4.38 19.78
CA ASP A 40 17.57 -3.78 18.56
C ASP A 40 17.23 -4.66 17.34
N PRO A 41 15.93 -4.71 16.95
CA PRO A 41 15.42 -5.61 15.93
C PRO A 41 16.05 -5.35 14.56
N GLU A 42 16.29 -4.09 14.21
CA GLU A 42 16.86 -3.71 12.92
C GLU A 42 18.30 -4.22 12.76
N LYS A 43 19.12 -4.07 13.80
CA LYS A 43 20.49 -4.61 13.80
C LYS A 43 20.50 -6.14 13.86
N PHE A 44 19.59 -6.75 14.63
CA PHE A 44 19.42 -8.20 14.67
C PHE A 44 19.09 -8.77 13.27
N LEU A 45 18.12 -8.16 12.58
CA LEU A 45 17.74 -8.54 11.22
C LEU A 45 18.90 -8.32 10.25
N ALA A 46 19.59 -7.17 10.29
CA ALA A 46 20.75 -6.94 9.41
C ALA A 46 21.85 -8.01 9.57
N GLU A 47 22.13 -8.43 10.81
CA GLU A 47 23.10 -9.49 11.09
C GLU A 47 22.62 -10.86 10.61
N LEU A 48 21.33 -11.19 10.81
CA LEU A 48 20.73 -12.42 10.31
C LEU A 48 20.72 -12.50 8.79
N GLY A 49 20.37 -11.42 8.09
CA GLY A 49 20.36 -11.36 6.64
C GLY A 49 21.76 -11.59 6.06
N GLY A 50 22.78 -11.09 6.74
CA GLY A 50 24.18 -11.37 6.43
C GLY A 50 24.52 -12.87 6.52
N ASP A 51 24.04 -13.56 7.55
CA ASP A 51 24.30 -14.99 7.74
C ASP A 51 23.50 -15.88 6.79
N LEU A 52 22.23 -15.57 6.52
CA LEU A 52 21.42 -16.32 5.55
C LEU A 52 22.02 -16.24 4.15
N LYS A 53 22.43 -15.04 3.72
CA LYS A 53 23.14 -14.85 2.45
C LYS A 53 24.41 -15.70 2.39
N MET A 54 25.08 -15.87 3.51
CA MET A 54 26.27 -16.71 3.59
C MET A 54 25.95 -18.21 3.53
N ALA A 55 24.92 -18.67 4.24
CA ALA A 55 24.44 -20.05 4.18
C ALA A 55 24.07 -20.47 2.75
N VAL A 56 23.44 -19.58 1.98
CA VAL A 56 23.17 -19.78 0.54
C VAL A 56 24.47 -19.86 -0.26
N ARG A 57 25.40 -18.93 -0.01
CA ARG A 57 26.68 -18.85 -0.73
C ARG A 57 27.55 -20.10 -0.54
N VAL A 58 27.51 -20.72 0.64
CA VAL A 58 28.22 -21.98 0.94
C VAL A 58 27.39 -23.23 0.66
N GLN A 59 26.19 -23.09 0.09
CA GLN A 59 25.27 -24.18 -0.25
C GLN A 59 24.82 -25.02 0.95
N ALA A 60 24.86 -24.45 2.16
CA ALA A 60 24.27 -25.07 3.35
C ALA A 60 22.73 -24.97 3.34
N MET A 61 22.20 -24.03 2.55
CA MET A 61 20.77 -23.73 2.41
C MET A 61 20.48 -23.26 0.99
N THR A 62 19.26 -23.46 0.48
CA THR A 62 18.86 -22.89 -0.81
C THR A 62 18.49 -21.41 -0.69
N GLY A 63 18.47 -20.68 -1.80
CA GLY A 63 18.04 -19.27 -1.80
C GLY A 63 16.58 -19.10 -1.37
N ASP A 64 15.72 -20.04 -1.76
CA ASP A 64 14.29 -20.03 -1.44
C ASP A 64 14.06 -20.31 0.05
N ASP A 65 14.79 -21.27 0.61
CA ASP A 65 14.77 -21.52 2.06
C ASP A 65 15.24 -20.26 2.81
N ALA A 66 16.37 -19.66 2.41
CA ALA A 66 16.87 -18.46 3.08
C ALA A 66 15.90 -17.27 3.02
N LYS A 67 15.15 -17.13 1.92
CA LYS A 67 14.10 -16.13 1.77
C LYS A 67 12.91 -16.43 2.69
N ALA A 68 12.41 -17.66 2.70
CA ALA A 68 11.30 -18.06 3.57
C ALA A 68 11.62 -17.85 5.05
N VAL A 69 12.87 -18.12 5.42
CA VAL A 69 13.42 -17.90 6.76
C VAL A 69 13.51 -16.41 7.09
N TRP A 70 14.06 -15.60 6.18
CA TRP A 70 14.13 -14.16 6.34
C TRP A 70 12.75 -13.55 6.58
N GLU A 71 11.76 -13.95 5.79
CA GLU A 71 10.38 -13.48 5.94
C GLU A 71 9.78 -13.89 7.29
N ALA A 72 9.95 -15.15 7.71
CA ALA A 72 9.44 -15.63 8.99
C ALA A 72 10.08 -14.91 10.19
N VAL A 73 11.40 -14.69 10.19
CA VAL A 73 12.07 -13.98 11.28
C VAL A 73 11.76 -12.48 11.26
N SER A 74 11.64 -11.88 10.08
CA SER A 74 11.28 -10.46 9.97
C SER A 74 9.90 -10.19 10.56
N ARG A 75 8.93 -11.11 10.38
CA ARG A 75 7.61 -11.03 11.01
C ARG A 75 7.66 -11.31 12.51
N LEU A 76 8.39 -12.36 12.91
CA LEU A 76 8.58 -12.71 14.32
C LEU A 76 9.19 -11.56 15.15
N VAL A 77 10.14 -10.83 14.58
CA VAL A 77 10.90 -9.75 15.25
C VAL A 77 10.26 -8.37 15.02
N GLY A 78 9.51 -8.19 13.94
CA GLY A 78 8.90 -6.91 13.56
C GLY A 78 7.54 -6.61 14.20
N GLU A 79 6.96 -7.54 14.95
CA GLU A 79 5.56 -7.49 15.43
C GLU A 79 5.22 -6.35 16.41
N ASP A 80 6.21 -5.59 16.91
CA ASP A 80 5.97 -4.40 17.76
C ASP A 80 6.09 -3.05 17.01
N LYS A 81 6.37 -3.07 15.71
CA LYS A 81 6.08 -1.91 14.86
C LYS A 81 4.76 -2.23 14.16
N GLU A 82 3.68 -1.63 14.64
CA GLU A 82 2.74 -1.03 13.69
C GLU A 82 3.65 -0.41 12.62
N THR A 83 3.56 -0.89 11.39
CA THR A 83 4.04 -0.10 10.27
C THR A 83 3.20 1.17 10.32
N ASN A 84 3.62 2.12 11.16
CA ASN A 84 3.49 3.52 10.86
C ASN A 84 4.18 3.65 9.51
N ASP A 85 3.39 3.46 8.47
CA ASP A 85 3.64 3.90 7.10
C ASP A 85 3.78 5.43 7.05
N ASP A 86 4.03 6.10 8.18
CA ASP A 86 4.37 7.51 8.32
C ASP A 86 5.81 7.81 7.89
N ASP A 87 6.67 6.79 7.72
CA ASP A 87 7.98 6.95 7.04
C ASP A 87 7.87 6.81 5.50
N ALA A 88 6.64 6.74 4.96
CA ALA A 88 6.39 6.89 3.53
C ALA A 88 6.68 8.33 3.11
N LYS A 89 7.96 8.62 2.85
CA LYS A 89 8.51 9.82 2.20
C LYS A 89 7.44 10.61 1.46
N GLU A 90 6.93 11.64 2.12
CA GLU A 90 6.11 12.67 1.52
C GLU A 90 6.84 13.20 0.25
N ASN A 91 6.08 13.45 -0.81
CA ASN A 91 6.48 14.17 -2.03
C ASN A 91 7.17 13.44 -3.19
N SER A 92 7.00 12.13 -3.40
CA SER A 92 7.25 11.59 -4.75
C SER A 92 6.18 10.59 -5.15
N GLY A 93 5.76 10.63 -6.42
CA GLY A 93 4.67 9.84 -7.01
C GLY A 93 4.85 8.31 -7.00
N GLY A 94 5.19 7.71 -5.87
CA GLY A 94 5.15 6.26 -5.61
C GLY A 94 3.82 5.77 -5.02
N HIS A 95 2.89 6.68 -4.70
CA HIS A 95 1.64 6.36 -3.99
C HIS A 95 0.66 5.48 -4.79
N LEU A 96 0.65 5.60 -6.13
CA LEU A 96 -0.35 4.89 -6.95
C LEU A 96 -0.07 3.37 -7.03
N TRP A 97 1.20 2.97 -7.00
CA TRP A 97 1.58 1.55 -6.99
C TRP A 97 1.03 0.83 -5.75
N TYR A 98 1.27 1.40 -4.57
CA TYR A 98 0.82 0.83 -3.30
C TYR A 98 -0.70 0.86 -3.17
N ALA A 99 -1.33 1.98 -3.53
CA ALA A 99 -2.79 2.12 -3.45
C ALA A 99 -3.54 1.13 -4.36
N MET A 100 -3.02 0.86 -5.57
CA MET A 100 -3.72 0.05 -6.58
C MET A 100 -3.38 -1.45 -6.53
N ARG A 101 -2.45 -1.87 -5.67
CA ARG A 101 -2.05 -3.28 -5.55
C ARG A 101 -3.23 -4.13 -5.05
N VAL A 102 -3.43 -5.31 -5.67
CA VAL A 102 -4.36 -6.32 -5.14
C VAL A 102 -3.81 -6.83 -3.80
N PRO A 103 -4.53 -6.68 -2.67
CA PRO A 103 -4.03 -7.13 -1.37
C PRO A 103 -3.81 -8.64 -1.32
N GLU A 104 -2.79 -9.05 -0.58
CA GLU A 104 -2.51 -10.45 -0.28
C GLU A 104 -3.55 -11.02 0.70
N GLY A 105 -3.66 -12.35 0.77
CA GLY A 105 -4.58 -13.00 1.71
C GLY A 105 -4.14 -12.78 3.16
N GLY A 106 -5.07 -12.32 4.00
CA GLY A 106 -4.82 -11.89 5.38
C GLY A 106 -5.18 -10.43 5.64
N ASP A 107 -5.26 -9.60 4.59
CA ASP A 107 -5.74 -8.22 4.70
C ASP A 107 -7.28 -8.16 4.54
N PHE A 108 -7.99 -8.03 5.67
CA PHE A 108 -9.46 -8.05 5.75
C PHE A 108 -10.07 -6.69 6.07
N ARG A 109 -9.77 -5.67 5.25
CA ARG A 109 -10.24 -4.30 5.51
C ARG A 109 -11.76 -4.17 5.48
N THR A 110 -12.43 -4.88 4.59
CA THR A 110 -13.87 -4.68 4.37
C THR A 110 -14.70 -5.74 5.09
N LEU A 111 -14.23 -6.99 5.17
CA LEU A 111 -14.90 -8.04 5.95
C LEU A 111 -14.96 -7.73 7.44
N LEU A 112 -13.89 -7.14 8.01
CA LEU A 112 -13.78 -6.84 9.45
C LEU A 112 -14.18 -5.41 9.81
N ARG A 113 -14.85 -4.69 8.89
CA ARG A 113 -15.34 -3.34 9.14
C ARG A 113 -16.85 -3.36 9.40
N PRO A 114 -17.31 -2.79 10.52
CA PRO A 114 -18.73 -2.68 10.80
C PRO A 114 -19.41 -1.74 9.80
N GLU A 115 -20.70 -1.95 9.56
CA GLU A 115 -21.50 -1.07 8.69
C GLU A 115 -21.99 0.18 9.42
N PHE A 116 -22.28 0.05 10.71
CA PHE A 116 -22.68 1.14 11.60
C PHE A 116 -21.61 1.36 12.67
N ILE A 117 -21.35 2.62 13.02
CA ILE A 117 -20.40 3.01 14.06
C ILE A 117 -21.06 3.98 15.03
N ARG A 118 -20.47 4.19 16.22
CA ARG A 118 -21.02 5.11 17.24
C ARG A 118 -21.33 6.50 16.71
N ARG A 119 -20.52 7.00 15.77
CA ARG A 119 -20.72 8.32 15.17
C ARG A 119 -22.06 8.44 14.42
N ASP A 120 -22.61 7.33 13.94
CA ASP A 120 -23.89 7.34 13.20
C ASP A 120 -25.09 7.55 14.12
N ILE A 121 -24.93 7.38 15.45
CA ILE A 121 -26.01 7.57 16.43
C ILE A 121 -26.58 8.98 16.29
N ASP A 122 -25.73 10.01 16.29
CA ASP A 122 -26.16 11.40 16.17
C ASP A 122 -26.89 11.65 14.84
N LEU A 123 -26.39 11.06 13.75
CA LEU A 123 -27.03 11.19 12.44
C LEU A 123 -28.42 10.53 12.43
N ILE A 124 -28.53 9.32 12.98
CA ILE A 124 -29.77 8.55 13.04
C ILE A 124 -30.81 9.22 13.93
N VAL A 125 -30.41 9.64 15.14
CA VAL A 125 -31.31 10.32 16.08
C VAL A 125 -31.83 11.63 15.51
N ASN A 126 -30.95 12.46 14.94
CA ASN A 126 -31.33 13.76 14.41
C ASN A 126 -32.18 13.64 13.13
N ARG A 127 -31.81 12.75 12.21
CA ARG A 127 -32.48 12.65 10.90
C ARG A 127 -33.85 11.97 10.98
N LEU A 128 -34.04 11.07 11.93
CA LEU A 128 -35.32 10.40 12.18
C LEU A 128 -36.19 11.15 13.19
N GLU A 129 -35.72 12.29 13.73
CA GLU A 129 -36.41 13.08 14.76
C GLU A 129 -36.87 12.22 15.95
N LEU A 130 -36.01 11.29 16.40
CA LEU A 130 -36.34 10.39 17.49
C LEU A 130 -36.55 11.20 18.78
N ASP A 131 -37.64 10.90 19.49
CA ASP A 131 -37.98 11.57 20.73
C ASP A 131 -37.08 11.11 21.90
N ASP A 132 -37.19 11.81 23.05
CA ASP A 132 -36.43 11.51 24.26
C ASP A 132 -36.63 10.07 24.78
N ALA A 133 -37.69 9.37 24.34
CA ALA A 133 -37.98 7.99 24.74
C ALA A 133 -37.37 6.96 23.79
N THR A 134 -37.34 7.23 22.48
CA THR A 134 -36.87 6.32 21.44
C THR A 134 -35.40 6.49 21.09
N ALA A 135 -34.85 7.71 21.21
CA ALA A 135 -33.44 7.97 20.95
C ALA A 135 -32.48 7.11 21.80
N PRO A 136 -32.69 6.94 23.13
CA PRO A 136 -31.83 6.05 23.93
C PRO A 136 -31.92 4.57 23.52
N ILE A 137 -33.06 4.15 22.95
CA ILE A 137 -33.25 2.78 22.47
C ILE A 137 -32.47 2.57 21.17
N ALA A 138 -32.54 3.52 20.23
CA ALA A 138 -31.76 3.49 19.00
C ALA A 138 -30.25 3.50 19.27
N GLU A 139 -29.80 4.32 20.22
CA GLU A 139 -28.41 4.33 20.70
C GLU A 139 -27.99 2.94 21.24
N SER A 140 -28.80 2.34 22.11
CA SER A 140 -28.52 0.99 22.65
C SER A 140 -28.42 -0.06 21.54
N ILE A 141 -29.32 -0.03 20.54
CA ILE A 141 -29.31 -0.96 19.41
C ILE A 141 -28.00 -0.85 18.61
N LEU A 142 -27.51 0.37 18.36
CA LEU A 142 -26.28 0.60 17.60
C LEU A 142 -25.02 0.21 18.39
N LEU A 143 -25.00 0.47 19.70
CA LEU A 143 -23.92 0.02 20.58
C LEU A 143 -23.88 -1.51 20.67
N ASP A 144 -25.04 -2.15 20.85
CA ASP A 144 -25.15 -3.62 20.89
C ASP A 144 -24.70 -4.25 19.55
N TYR A 145 -25.01 -3.60 18.41
CA TYR A 145 -24.52 -4.02 17.10
C TYR A 145 -22.99 -3.97 17.01
N GLU A 146 -22.39 -2.84 17.38
CA GLU A 146 -20.95 -2.63 17.28
C GLU A 146 -20.19 -3.61 18.19
N ASP A 147 -20.64 -3.78 19.44
CA ASP A 147 -20.04 -4.72 20.39
C ASP A 147 -20.17 -6.17 19.90
N ALA A 148 -21.34 -6.55 19.36
CA ALA A 148 -21.55 -7.89 18.80
C ALA A 148 -20.71 -8.13 17.54
N PHE A 149 -20.53 -7.12 16.70
CA PHE A 149 -19.68 -7.20 15.52
C PHE A 149 -18.20 -7.34 15.92
N GLU A 150 -17.72 -6.48 16.82
CA GLU A 150 -16.32 -6.47 17.25
C GLU A 150 -15.94 -7.76 17.99
N MET A 151 -16.85 -8.34 18.76
CA MET A 151 -16.64 -9.66 19.37
C MET A 151 -16.42 -10.77 18.32
N GLU A 152 -17.16 -10.77 17.23
CA GLU A 152 -17.01 -11.77 16.15
C GLU A 152 -15.77 -11.48 15.29
N ALA A 153 -15.49 -10.22 15.00
CA ALA A 153 -14.29 -9.77 14.30
C ALA A 153 -13.02 -10.15 15.08
N SER A 154 -12.99 -9.87 16.39
CA SER A 154 -11.88 -10.22 17.29
C SER A 154 -11.61 -11.72 17.31
N ARG A 155 -12.65 -12.57 17.42
CA ARG A 155 -12.48 -14.04 17.33
C ARG A 155 -11.87 -14.49 16.01
N PHE A 156 -12.26 -13.85 14.90
CA PHE A 156 -11.68 -14.18 13.60
C PHE A 156 -10.22 -13.70 13.49
N ARG A 157 -9.89 -12.50 13.98
CA ARG A 157 -8.50 -11.99 14.04
C ARG A 157 -7.61 -12.90 14.87
N GLU A 158 -8.03 -13.28 16.08
CA GLU A 158 -7.30 -14.22 16.93
C GLU A 158 -7.01 -15.54 16.21
N LEU A 159 -7.98 -16.08 15.46
CA LEU A 159 -7.79 -17.31 14.70
C LEU A 159 -6.78 -17.14 13.55
N LEU A 160 -6.81 -15.99 12.87
CA LEU A 160 -5.84 -15.65 11.83
C LEU A 160 -4.43 -15.53 12.41
N ASP A 161 -4.27 -14.86 13.55
CA ASP A 161 -2.98 -14.66 14.23
C ASP A 161 -2.39 -15.98 14.72
N LEU A 162 -3.23 -16.86 15.28
CA LEU A 162 -2.83 -18.22 15.67
C LEU A 162 -2.42 -19.05 14.44
N GLY A 163 -3.16 -18.95 13.34
CA GLY A 163 -2.84 -19.62 12.08
C GLY A 163 -1.53 -19.11 11.47
N ALA A 164 -1.33 -17.80 11.42
CA ALA A 164 -0.10 -17.17 10.95
C ALA A 164 1.10 -17.58 11.83
N SER A 165 0.94 -17.55 13.16
CA SER A 165 1.94 -18.02 14.11
C SER A 165 2.35 -19.47 13.85
N GLN A 166 1.38 -20.37 13.61
CA GLN A 166 1.66 -21.77 13.31
C GLN A 166 2.48 -21.94 12.02
N VAL A 167 2.13 -21.17 10.98
CA VAL A 167 2.84 -21.19 9.69
C VAL A 167 4.26 -20.67 9.84
N GLU A 168 4.44 -19.59 10.59
CA GLU A 168 5.76 -19.01 10.86
C GLU A 168 6.64 -19.97 11.66
N ILE A 169 6.11 -20.60 12.71
CA ILE A 169 6.83 -21.64 13.46
C ILE A 169 7.24 -22.78 12.52
N ALA A 170 6.34 -23.27 11.67
CA ALA A 170 6.63 -24.33 10.72
C ALA A 170 7.71 -23.95 9.70
N ARG A 171 7.79 -22.67 9.28
CA ARG A 171 8.84 -22.14 8.40
C ARG A 171 10.19 -21.99 9.09
N LEU A 172 10.21 -21.80 10.41
CA LEU A 172 11.45 -21.72 11.19
C LEU A 172 12.01 -23.10 11.54
N GLU A 173 11.17 -24.14 11.59
CA GLU A 173 11.54 -25.52 11.93
C GLU A 173 12.73 -26.09 11.11
N PRO A 174 12.84 -25.88 9.78
CA PRO A 174 14.01 -26.32 9.01
C PRO A 174 15.32 -25.66 9.45
N ILE A 175 15.27 -24.40 9.91
CA ILE A 175 16.45 -23.68 10.40
C ILE A 175 16.91 -24.27 11.73
N PHE A 176 15.97 -24.50 12.65
CA PHE A 176 16.28 -25.12 13.95
C PHE A 176 16.96 -26.48 13.73
N ARG A 177 16.51 -27.25 12.72
CA ARG A 177 17.18 -28.50 12.29
C ARG A 177 18.53 -28.27 11.62
N ALA A 178 18.66 -27.28 10.72
CA ALA A 178 19.91 -27.01 10.00
C ALA A 178 21.01 -26.46 10.92
N ALA A 179 20.64 -25.71 11.96
CA ALA A 179 21.55 -25.16 12.95
C ALA A 179 21.96 -26.17 14.02
N ASP A 180 21.32 -27.34 14.08
CA ASP A 180 21.72 -28.43 14.95
C ASP A 180 23.20 -28.81 14.73
N ALA A 181 23.96 -28.88 15.81
CA ALA A 181 25.36 -29.29 15.82
C ALA A 181 25.58 -30.68 15.22
N SER A 182 24.56 -31.54 15.24
CA SER A 182 24.62 -32.90 14.66
C SER A 182 24.79 -32.89 13.13
N ASN A 183 24.24 -31.88 12.43
CA ASN A 183 24.31 -31.74 10.97
C ASN A 183 25.59 -31.05 10.48
N GLN A 184 26.35 -30.42 11.38
CA GLN A 184 27.55 -29.65 11.07
C GLN A 184 28.68 -30.51 10.49
N ARG A 185 28.92 -31.68 11.09
CA ARG A 185 30.00 -32.58 10.64
C ARG A 185 29.79 -33.08 9.22
N ALA A 186 28.53 -33.30 8.83
CA ALA A 186 28.19 -33.73 7.47
C ALA A 186 28.41 -32.59 6.44
N LEU A 187 28.14 -31.35 6.83
CA LEU A 187 28.40 -30.16 6.02
C LEU A 187 29.91 -29.89 5.90
N GLU A 188 30.64 -29.92 7.01
CA GLU A 188 32.11 -29.79 7.06
C GLU A 188 32.79 -30.83 6.17
N SER A 189 32.38 -32.10 6.27
CA SER A 189 32.91 -33.18 5.43
C SER A 189 32.67 -32.92 3.95
N ARG A 190 31.44 -32.57 3.55
CA ARG A 190 31.10 -32.30 2.13
C ARG A 190 31.89 -31.12 1.55
N ILE A 191 32.14 -30.08 2.36
CA ILE A 191 32.91 -28.91 1.96
C ILE A 191 34.39 -29.26 1.86
N ALA A 192 34.93 -29.98 2.85
CA ALA A 192 36.30 -30.47 2.84
C ALA A 192 36.57 -31.37 1.62
N ASP A 193 35.71 -32.37 1.39
CA ASP A 193 35.80 -33.31 0.27
C ASP A 193 35.78 -32.56 -1.08
N GLY A 194 34.84 -31.62 -1.25
CA GLY A 194 34.73 -30.83 -2.48
C GLY A 194 35.89 -29.86 -2.73
N MET A 195 36.61 -29.42 -1.69
CA MET A 195 37.79 -28.55 -1.81
C MET A 195 39.07 -29.36 -2.05
N VAL A 196 39.19 -30.54 -1.42
CA VAL A 196 40.30 -31.48 -1.63
C VAL A 196 40.28 -32.04 -3.06
N GLU A 197 39.10 -32.39 -3.60
CA GLU A 197 38.94 -32.85 -5.00
C GLU A 197 39.43 -31.83 -6.05
N ARG A 198 39.57 -30.55 -5.67
CA ARG A 198 39.97 -29.44 -6.56
C ARG A 198 41.42 -28.99 -6.35
N GLY A 199 42.18 -29.69 -5.50
CA GLY A 199 43.58 -29.38 -5.22
C GLY A 199 43.78 -28.10 -4.40
N VAL A 200 42.79 -27.70 -3.60
CA VAL A 200 42.96 -26.61 -2.62
C VAL A 200 43.86 -27.10 -1.49
N SER A 201 44.79 -26.26 -1.02
CA SER A 201 45.70 -26.63 0.08
C SER A 201 44.95 -26.84 1.39
N ASP A 202 45.41 -27.81 2.19
CA ASP A 202 44.82 -28.14 3.50
C ASP A 202 44.72 -26.94 4.45
N GLU A 203 45.66 -26.00 4.39
CA GLU A 203 45.65 -24.78 5.18
C GLU A 203 44.49 -23.85 4.80
N LYS A 204 44.18 -23.77 3.50
CA LYS A 204 43.08 -22.97 2.97
C LYS A 204 41.73 -23.65 3.21
N VAL A 205 41.69 -24.98 3.18
CA VAL A 205 40.51 -25.76 3.60
C VAL A 205 40.23 -25.51 5.09
N ARG A 206 41.24 -25.63 5.95
CA ARG A 206 41.10 -25.40 7.40
C ARG A 206 40.65 -23.98 7.74
N GLY A 207 41.27 -22.95 7.15
CA GLY A 207 40.86 -21.56 7.38
C GLY A 207 39.44 -21.25 6.86
N THR A 208 38.98 -21.95 5.83
CA THR A 208 37.60 -21.83 5.33
C THR A 208 36.60 -22.50 6.28
N LEU A 209 36.94 -23.69 6.79
CA LEU A 209 36.12 -24.39 7.79
C LEU A 209 36.02 -23.60 9.10
N ASP A 210 37.14 -23.08 9.63
CA ASP A 210 37.15 -22.26 10.84
C ASP A 210 36.28 -20.99 10.69
N TRP A 211 36.32 -20.38 9.51
CA TRP A 211 35.50 -19.21 9.19
C TRP A 211 34.00 -19.54 9.07
N ILE A 212 33.67 -20.67 8.43
CA ILE A 212 32.30 -21.19 8.35
C ILE A 212 31.77 -21.51 9.74
N ASP A 213 32.58 -22.16 10.58
CA ASP A 213 32.22 -22.51 11.96
C ASP A 213 31.92 -21.28 12.80
N SER A 214 32.74 -20.23 12.69
CA SER A 214 32.49 -18.96 13.36
C SER A 214 31.16 -18.32 12.94
N ARG A 215 30.81 -18.40 11.64
CA ARG A 215 29.55 -17.85 11.12
C ARG A 215 28.34 -18.70 11.47
N MET A 216 28.44 -20.02 11.40
CA MET A 216 27.39 -20.94 11.82
C MET A 216 27.15 -20.87 13.34
N ALA A 217 28.19 -20.61 14.14
CA ALA A 217 28.05 -20.33 15.56
C ALA A 217 27.28 -19.02 15.82
N GLY A 218 27.52 -17.97 15.02
CA GLY A 218 26.74 -16.72 15.06
C GLY A 218 25.27 -16.94 14.70
N MET A 219 25.01 -17.70 13.63
CA MET A 219 23.67 -18.08 13.20
C MET A 219 22.94 -18.88 14.29
N ARG A 220 23.58 -19.89 14.90
CA ARG A 220 23.03 -20.65 16.04
C ARG A 220 22.70 -19.78 17.23
N THR A 221 23.59 -18.85 17.56
CA THR A 221 23.38 -17.93 18.68
C THR A 221 22.14 -17.08 18.43
N ARG A 222 21.98 -16.52 17.22
CA ARG A 222 20.77 -15.75 16.87
C ARG A 222 19.51 -16.60 16.82
N ILE A 223 19.58 -17.84 16.33
CA ILE A 223 18.43 -18.76 16.32
C ILE A 223 18.01 -19.10 17.75
N ALA A 224 18.97 -19.36 18.66
CA ALA A 224 18.69 -19.59 20.07
C ALA A 224 18.05 -18.37 20.75
N MET A 225 18.33 -17.15 20.28
CA MET A 225 17.67 -15.93 20.75
C MET A 225 16.22 -15.80 20.27
N LEU A 226 15.81 -16.51 19.21
CA LEU A 226 14.43 -16.56 18.72
C LEU A 226 13.58 -17.63 19.44
N GLU A 227 14.21 -18.65 20.04
CA GLU A 227 13.53 -19.75 20.73
C GLU A 227 12.51 -19.27 21.77
N PRO A 228 12.79 -18.28 22.65
CA PRO A 228 11.80 -17.81 23.61
C PRO A 228 10.55 -17.21 22.95
N MET A 229 10.72 -16.53 21.81
CA MET A 229 9.60 -15.94 21.06
C MET A 229 8.75 -17.04 20.41
N VAL A 230 9.41 -18.05 19.83
CA VAL A 230 8.75 -19.24 19.25
C VAL A 230 8.00 -20.02 20.32
N GLU A 231 8.58 -20.24 21.49
CA GLU A 231 7.94 -20.94 22.61
C GLU A 231 6.73 -20.17 23.16
N ARG A 232 6.79 -18.83 23.26
CA ARG A 232 5.62 -18.01 23.62
C ARG A 232 4.45 -18.23 22.66
N ARG A 233 4.73 -18.30 21.35
CA ARG A 233 3.72 -18.54 20.31
C ARG A 233 3.21 -19.98 20.33
N ARG A 234 4.08 -20.99 20.49
CA ARG A 234 3.67 -22.39 20.68
C ARG A 234 2.73 -22.53 21.87
N ALA A 235 3.09 -21.93 23.01
CA ALA A 235 2.25 -21.95 24.21
C ALA A 235 0.90 -21.21 23.99
N ALA A 236 0.84 -20.18 23.15
CA ALA A 236 -0.40 -19.51 22.79
C ALA A 236 -1.33 -20.42 21.96
N ILE A 237 -0.78 -21.12 20.97
CA ILE A 237 -1.50 -22.11 20.16
C ILE A 237 -2.02 -23.26 21.05
N GLU A 238 -1.20 -23.78 21.95
CA GLU A 238 -1.62 -24.83 22.89
C GLU A 238 -2.74 -24.36 23.82
N ARG A 239 -2.65 -23.15 24.38
CA ARG A 239 -3.70 -22.55 25.22
C ARG A 239 -5.02 -22.38 24.47
N ALA A 240 -4.97 -22.12 23.16
CA ALA A 240 -6.15 -21.99 22.30
C ALA A 240 -6.80 -23.33 21.91
N GLY A 241 -6.28 -24.47 22.38
CA GLY A 241 -6.83 -25.80 22.10
C GLY A 241 -6.07 -26.58 21.03
N GLY A 242 -4.88 -26.11 20.62
CA GLY A 242 -3.99 -26.80 19.69
C GLY A 242 -3.94 -26.16 18.30
N GLY A 243 -3.47 -26.94 17.31
CA GLY A 243 -3.18 -26.43 15.98
C GLY A 243 -4.41 -25.90 15.23
N VAL A 244 -4.22 -24.80 14.50
CA VAL A 244 -5.23 -24.19 13.64
C VAL A 244 -5.25 -24.89 12.29
N ALA A 245 -6.39 -25.49 11.95
CA ALA A 245 -6.60 -26.10 10.64
C ALA A 245 -7.04 -25.06 9.61
N ALA A 246 -6.46 -25.11 8.41
CA ALA A 246 -6.84 -24.24 7.28
C ALA A 246 -8.35 -24.20 7.02
N ARG A 247 -9.01 -25.36 7.06
CA ARG A 247 -10.47 -25.47 6.95
C ARG A 247 -11.21 -24.69 8.04
N GLY A 248 -10.70 -24.70 9.27
CA GLY A 248 -11.28 -23.94 10.39
C GLY A 248 -11.21 -22.44 10.16
N VAL A 249 -10.10 -21.94 9.59
CA VAL A 249 -9.94 -20.53 9.21
C VAL A 249 -10.95 -20.14 8.13
N LEU A 250 -11.11 -20.97 7.09
CA LEU A 250 -12.09 -20.72 6.02
C LEU A 250 -13.55 -20.78 6.53
N GLU A 251 -13.86 -21.69 7.46
CA GLU A 251 -15.18 -21.77 8.09
C GLU A 251 -15.46 -20.53 8.97
N ALA A 252 -14.46 -20.05 9.71
CA ALA A 252 -14.58 -18.82 10.51
C ALA A 252 -14.75 -17.57 9.62
N MET A 253 -14.01 -17.47 8.52
CA MET A 253 -14.17 -16.40 7.54
C MET A 253 -15.60 -16.35 6.96
N ASN A 254 -16.14 -17.50 6.57
CA ASN A 254 -17.52 -17.58 6.07
C ASN A 254 -18.56 -17.28 7.16
N ARG A 255 -18.30 -17.67 8.41
CA ARG A 255 -19.13 -17.32 9.56
C ARG A 255 -19.14 -15.82 9.80
N MET A 256 -17.99 -15.15 9.73
CA MET A 256 -17.88 -13.70 9.90
C MET A 256 -18.69 -12.95 8.84
N ASP A 257 -18.57 -13.35 7.57
CA ASP A 257 -19.34 -12.81 6.45
C ASP A 257 -20.85 -12.98 6.66
N GLN A 258 -21.27 -14.18 7.04
CA GLN A 258 -22.67 -14.46 7.37
C GLN A 258 -23.16 -13.62 8.56
N ARG A 259 -22.37 -13.54 9.63
CA ARG A 259 -22.74 -12.85 10.86
C ARG A 259 -22.83 -11.34 10.66
N ARG A 260 -21.95 -10.76 9.85
CA ARG A 260 -22.02 -9.37 9.41
C ARG A 260 -23.38 -9.04 8.79
N ARG A 261 -23.88 -9.89 7.89
CA ARG A 261 -25.18 -9.70 7.22
C ARG A 261 -26.36 -9.86 8.17
N GLU A 262 -26.30 -10.85 9.07
CA GLU A 262 -27.32 -11.07 10.08
C GLU A 262 -27.42 -9.90 11.06
N LEU A 263 -26.28 -9.42 11.57
CA LEU A 263 -26.23 -8.27 12.47
C LEU A 263 -26.78 -7.02 11.78
N ARG A 264 -26.36 -6.75 10.54
CA ARG A 264 -26.91 -5.64 9.74
C ARG A 264 -28.44 -5.72 9.64
N ALA A 265 -28.97 -6.86 9.21
CA ALA A 265 -30.40 -7.04 9.02
C ALA A 265 -31.19 -6.84 10.33
N ALA A 266 -30.70 -7.43 11.43
CA ALA A 266 -31.32 -7.31 12.74
C ALA A 266 -31.30 -5.86 13.26
N THR A 267 -30.21 -5.13 13.08
CA THR A 267 -30.09 -3.71 13.48
C THR A 267 -31.06 -2.83 12.69
N VAL A 268 -31.10 -2.99 11.36
CA VAL A 268 -32.02 -2.22 10.50
C VAL A 268 -33.47 -2.51 10.86
N GLU A 269 -33.83 -3.79 11.06
CA GLU A 269 -35.18 -4.19 11.47
C GLU A 269 -35.54 -3.59 12.83
N SER A 270 -34.61 -3.64 13.81
CA SER A 270 -34.85 -3.10 15.15
C SER A 270 -35.08 -1.59 15.15
N ILE A 271 -34.27 -0.82 14.41
CA ILE A 271 -34.45 0.63 14.26
C ILE A 271 -35.77 0.94 13.53
N ALA A 272 -36.12 0.18 12.50
CA ALA A 272 -37.39 0.35 11.79
C ALA A 272 -38.62 0.17 12.70
N THR A 273 -38.52 -0.63 13.77
CA THR A 273 -39.64 -0.76 14.74
C THR A 273 -39.82 0.44 15.66
N LEU A 274 -38.82 1.34 15.76
CA LEU A 274 -38.87 2.53 16.61
C LEU A 274 -39.50 3.74 15.91
N ILE A 275 -39.57 3.73 14.59
CA ILE A 275 -40.05 4.86 13.78
C ILE A 275 -41.50 4.66 13.35
N ASP A 276 -42.20 5.77 13.07
CA ASP A 276 -43.52 5.73 12.44
C ASP A 276 -43.40 5.15 11.01
N PRO A 277 -44.34 4.31 10.55
CA PRO A 277 -44.37 3.83 9.16
C PRO A 277 -44.26 4.94 8.09
N ALA A 278 -44.71 6.16 8.40
CA ALA A 278 -44.55 7.32 7.51
C ALA A 278 -43.08 7.74 7.29
N MET A 279 -42.17 7.35 8.18
CA MET A 279 -40.75 7.68 8.15
C MET A 279 -39.88 6.59 7.48
N GLU A 280 -40.47 5.49 6.98
CA GLU A 280 -39.73 4.39 6.37
C GLU A 280 -38.89 4.82 5.16
N SER A 281 -39.39 5.77 4.35
CA SER A 281 -38.62 6.32 3.23
C SER A 281 -37.41 7.12 3.72
N SER A 282 -37.61 8.02 4.70
CA SER A 282 -36.53 8.82 5.29
C SER A 282 -35.46 7.94 5.95
N PHE A 283 -35.87 6.84 6.59
CA PHE A 283 -34.93 5.86 7.13
C PHE A 283 -34.14 5.15 6.03
N THR A 284 -34.79 4.78 4.92
CA THR A 284 -34.10 4.18 3.78
C THR A 284 -33.06 5.13 3.18
N ASP A 285 -33.42 6.39 3.01
CA ASP A 285 -32.54 7.41 2.42
C ASP A 285 -31.35 7.71 3.36
N LEU A 286 -31.59 7.77 4.68
CA LEU A 286 -30.53 7.87 5.69
C LEU A 286 -29.56 6.67 5.65
N LEU A 287 -30.07 5.44 5.47
CA LEU A 287 -29.21 4.27 5.33
C LEU A 287 -28.36 4.34 4.05
N ASP A 288 -28.89 4.92 2.96
CA ASP A 288 -28.12 5.17 1.73
C ASP A 288 -27.02 6.23 1.99
N GLU A 289 -27.30 7.27 2.76
CA GLU A 289 -26.31 8.27 3.17
C GLU A 289 -25.16 7.65 3.99
N ILE A 290 -25.47 6.85 5.02
CA ILE A 290 -24.48 6.15 5.83
C ILE A 290 -23.62 5.22 4.95
N ARG A 291 -24.25 4.47 4.03
CA ARG A 291 -23.53 3.61 3.06
C ARG A 291 -22.56 4.42 2.22
N ILE A 292 -22.94 5.60 1.77
CA ILE A 292 -22.07 6.49 0.98
C ILE A 292 -20.90 6.98 1.83
N GLN A 293 -21.18 7.55 3.01
CA GLN A 293 -20.16 8.10 3.92
C GLN A 293 -19.09 7.05 4.27
N HIS A 294 -19.52 5.84 4.64
CA HIS A 294 -18.62 4.73 4.96
C HIS A 294 -17.97 4.11 3.72
N GLY A 295 -18.70 4.06 2.61
CA GLY A 295 -18.22 3.51 1.35
C GLY A 295 -17.03 4.29 0.77
N MET A 296 -16.96 5.59 0.98
CA MET A 296 -15.87 6.41 0.42
C MET A 296 -14.49 6.09 1.00
N ALA A 297 -14.40 5.76 2.29
CA ALA A 297 -13.13 5.47 2.98
C ALA A 297 -12.34 4.32 2.35
N ASP A 298 -13.04 3.42 1.66
CA ASP A 298 -12.52 2.20 1.06
C ASP A 298 -12.04 2.38 -0.39
N SER A 299 -12.28 3.54 -1.00
CA SER A 299 -11.97 3.77 -2.42
C SER A 299 -10.49 4.08 -2.64
N ARG A 300 -9.94 3.53 -3.72
CA ARG A 300 -8.56 3.77 -4.20
C ARG A 300 -8.56 4.67 -5.44
N MET A 301 -9.69 4.74 -6.14
CA MET A 301 -9.87 5.53 -7.35
C MET A 301 -10.18 7.00 -7.04
N GLY A 302 -9.56 7.91 -7.79
CA GLY A 302 -9.93 9.33 -7.78
C GLY A 302 -11.38 9.51 -8.22
N GLY A 303 -12.09 10.42 -7.55
CA GLY A 303 -13.51 10.69 -7.80
C GLY A 303 -14.48 9.75 -7.05
N ALA A 304 -14.10 8.51 -6.75
CA ALA A 304 -14.94 7.61 -5.94
C ALA A 304 -14.88 7.91 -4.42
N THR A 305 -14.01 8.81 -3.99
CA THR A 305 -13.97 9.39 -2.64
C THR A 305 -14.70 10.74 -2.56
N THR A 306 -15.45 11.13 -3.59
CA THR A 306 -16.15 12.42 -3.59
C THR A 306 -17.31 12.36 -2.63
N ASP A 307 -17.28 13.27 -1.65
CA ASP A 307 -18.39 13.47 -0.73
C ASP A 307 -19.47 14.28 -1.44
N ILE A 308 -20.39 13.56 -2.08
CA ILE A 308 -21.49 14.17 -2.84
C ILE A 308 -22.52 14.82 -1.91
N VAL A 309 -22.69 14.29 -0.70
CA VAL A 309 -23.61 14.83 0.32
C VAL A 309 -23.12 16.21 0.75
N ALA A 310 -21.85 16.31 1.16
CA ALA A 310 -21.23 17.60 1.50
C ALA A 310 -21.21 18.60 0.31
N ALA A 311 -21.14 18.10 -0.93
CA ALA A 311 -21.24 18.95 -2.11
C ALA A 311 -22.66 19.49 -2.30
N LEU A 312 -23.70 18.67 -2.11
CA LEU A 312 -25.10 19.09 -2.16
C LEU A 312 -25.42 20.11 -1.07
N GLU A 313 -24.95 19.88 0.16
CA GLU A 313 -25.12 20.81 1.30
C GLU A 313 -24.45 22.17 1.08
N SER A 314 -23.51 22.27 0.14
CA SER A 314 -22.84 23.54 -0.20
C SER A 314 -23.66 24.45 -1.13
N ILE A 315 -24.78 23.95 -1.67
CA ILE A 315 -25.66 24.70 -2.57
C ILE A 315 -26.67 25.49 -1.74
N ASP A 316 -26.85 26.77 -2.05
CA ASP A 316 -27.89 27.57 -1.42
C ASP A 316 -29.30 27.03 -1.72
N ALA A 317 -30.23 27.18 -0.78
CA ALA A 317 -31.58 26.62 -0.87
C ALA A 317 -32.34 27.04 -2.15
N ALA A 318 -32.24 28.32 -2.55
CA ALA A 318 -32.96 28.82 -3.71
C ALA A 318 -32.49 28.19 -5.05
N PRO A 319 -31.18 28.17 -5.38
CA PRO A 319 -30.67 27.40 -6.52
C PRO A 319 -30.97 25.90 -6.44
N TYR A 320 -30.91 25.31 -5.24
CA TYR A 320 -31.16 23.89 -5.03
C TYR A 320 -32.62 23.51 -5.38
N GLU A 321 -33.59 24.25 -4.86
CA GLU A 321 -35.02 24.09 -5.18
C GLU A 321 -35.31 24.37 -6.66
N ALA A 322 -34.75 25.46 -7.22
CA ALA A 322 -34.97 25.84 -8.61
C ALA A 322 -34.41 24.84 -9.62
N ALA A 323 -33.34 24.12 -9.26
CA ALA A 323 -32.78 23.03 -10.05
C ALA A 323 -33.54 21.70 -9.92
N GLY A 324 -34.59 21.65 -9.07
CA GLY A 324 -35.40 20.45 -8.82
C GLY A 324 -34.60 19.31 -8.20
N LEU A 325 -33.63 19.61 -7.33
CA LEU A 325 -32.79 18.60 -6.71
C LEU A 325 -33.47 17.89 -5.54
N GLU A 326 -34.40 18.55 -4.84
CA GLU A 326 -35.13 18.00 -3.70
C GLU A 326 -35.89 16.71 -4.05
N ASP A 327 -36.51 16.67 -5.24
CA ASP A 327 -37.31 15.53 -5.70
C ASP A 327 -36.45 14.33 -6.14
N ASP A 328 -35.23 14.59 -6.62
CA ASP A 328 -34.37 13.58 -7.24
C ASP A 328 -33.25 13.09 -6.29
N GLU A 329 -32.89 13.85 -5.24
CA GLU A 329 -31.72 13.57 -4.38
C GLU A 329 -31.71 12.13 -3.84
N ALA A 330 -32.85 11.67 -3.30
CA ALA A 330 -32.98 10.32 -2.76
C ALA A 330 -32.69 9.24 -3.83
N GLU A 331 -33.15 9.44 -5.07
CA GLU A 331 -32.86 8.51 -6.18
C GLU A 331 -31.38 8.56 -6.58
N LEU A 332 -30.78 9.76 -6.63
CA LEU A 332 -29.36 9.96 -6.94
C LEU A 332 -28.46 9.24 -5.94
N LEU A 333 -28.73 9.41 -4.64
CA LEU A 333 -27.95 8.79 -3.56
C LEU A 333 -28.17 7.27 -3.53
N ARG A 334 -29.40 6.81 -3.71
CA ARG A 334 -29.71 5.37 -3.75
C ARG A 334 -28.91 4.62 -4.81
N GLU A 335 -28.77 5.17 -6.00
CA GLU A 335 -27.97 4.52 -7.05
C GLU A 335 -26.49 4.39 -6.67
N ILE A 336 -25.92 5.43 -6.06
CA ILE A 336 -24.53 5.40 -5.57
C ILE A 336 -24.40 4.35 -4.46
N ALA A 337 -25.35 4.30 -3.52
CA ALA A 337 -25.38 3.32 -2.44
C ALA A 337 -25.44 1.88 -2.97
N ILE A 338 -26.26 1.61 -3.99
CA ILE A 338 -26.33 0.30 -4.67
C ILE A 338 -24.96 -0.08 -5.28
N CYS A 339 -24.29 0.86 -5.95
CA CYS A 339 -22.95 0.61 -6.49
C CYS A 339 -21.93 0.31 -5.38
N ILE A 340 -22.02 1.01 -4.25
CA ILE A 340 -21.14 0.81 -3.09
C ILE A 340 -21.36 -0.57 -2.47
N ASP A 341 -22.61 -1.00 -2.29
CA ASP A 341 -22.93 -2.35 -1.81
C ASP A 341 -22.37 -3.43 -2.74
N ALA A 342 -22.55 -3.27 -4.06
CA ALA A 342 -21.99 -4.19 -5.04
C ALA A 342 -20.46 -4.27 -4.99
N ARG A 343 -19.77 -3.14 -4.78
CA ARG A 343 -18.31 -3.08 -4.61
C ARG A 343 -17.88 -3.72 -3.30
N THR A 344 -18.57 -3.46 -2.19
CA THR A 344 -18.30 -4.06 -0.88
C THR A 344 -18.37 -5.59 -0.97
N GLU A 345 -19.42 -6.13 -1.58
CA GLU A 345 -19.59 -7.57 -1.80
C GLU A 345 -18.52 -8.18 -2.73
N ALA A 346 -18.16 -7.47 -3.81
CA ALA A 346 -17.08 -7.90 -4.69
C ALA A 346 -15.72 -7.93 -3.98
N ARG A 347 -15.45 -6.94 -3.12
CA ARG A 347 -14.24 -6.86 -2.32
C ARG A 347 -14.17 -7.95 -1.26
N ILE A 348 -15.23 -8.19 -0.50
CA ILE A 348 -15.31 -9.31 0.47
C ILE A 348 -15.04 -10.63 -0.26
N ARG A 349 -15.63 -10.85 -1.45
CA ARG A 349 -15.35 -12.05 -2.25
C ARG A 349 -13.87 -12.17 -2.61
N ARG A 350 -13.22 -11.08 -3.03
CA ARG A 350 -11.79 -11.06 -3.37
C ARG A 350 -10.91 -11.32 -2.13
N GLU A 351 -11.28 -10.79 -0.97
CA GLU A 351 -10.66 -11.07 0.34
C GLU A 351 -10.68 -12.56 0.68
N LYS A 352 -11.84 -13.18 0.50
CA LYS A 352 -12.02 -14.62 0.73
C LYS A 352 -11.17 -15.47 -0.21
N GLN A 353 -11.19 -15.15 -1.51
CA GLN A 353 -10.38 -15.86 -2.51
C GLN A 353 -8.87 -15.66 -2.28
N ALA A 354 -8.44 -14.47 -1.82
CA ALA A 354 -7.04 -14.20 -1.51
C ALA A 354 -6.57 -15.04 -0.31
N LEU A 355 -7.40 -15.19 0.75
CA LEU A 355 -7.09 -16.10 1.85
C LEU A 355 -6.98 -17.56 1.38
N GLU A 356 -7.91 -18.02 0.55
CA GLU A 356 -7.86 -19.37 -0.03
C GLU A 356 -6.55 -19.62 -0.79
N LEU A 357 -6.10 -18.65 -1.59
CA LEU A 357 -4.81 -18.73 -2.27
C LEU A 357 -3.64 -18.78 -1.28
N SER A 358 -3.62 -17.90 -0.26
CA SER A 358 -2.57 -17.91 0.76
C SER A 358 -2.47 -19.26 1.47
N ILE A 359 -3.61 -19.84 1.87
CA ILE A 359 -3.66 -21.15 2.50
C ILE A 359 -3.10 -22.23 1.57
N GLU A 360 -3.50 -22.22 0.30
CA GLU A 360 -3.02 -23.21 -0.66
C GLU A 360 -1.52 -23.10 -0.94
N MET A 361 -1.00 -21.87 -1.06
CA MET A 361 0.45 -21.64 -1.19
C MET A 361 1.20 -22.18 0.02
N ILE A 362 0.65 -22.01 1.23
CA ILE A 362 1.21 -22.54 2.47
C ILE A 362 1.20 -24.08 2.46
N GLU A 363 0.08 -24.72 2.08
CA GLU A 363 -0.04 -26.18 2.09
C GLU A 363 0.78 -26.87 0.98
N SER A 364 0.90 -26.23 -0.19
CA SER A 364 1.62 -26.78 -1.35
C SER A 364 3.11 -26.45 -1.36
N GLY A 365 3.53 -25.38 -0.66
CA GLY A 365 4.91 -24.89 -0.66
C GLY A 365 5.36 -24.24 -1.99
N GLY A 366 4.42 -23.84 -2.86
CA GLY A 366 4.68 -23.20 -4.15
C GLY A 366 3.80 -21.98 -4.42
N ASP A 367 3.81 -21.47 -5.65
CA ASP A 367 3.10 -20.24 -6.06
C ASP A 367 1.56 -20.37 -6.14
N GLY A 368 1.00 -21.51 -5.68
CA GLY A 368 -0.43 -21.85 -5.73
C GLY A 368 -0.88 -22.38 -7.10
N ASP A 369 -1.99 -23.14 -7.14
CA ASP A 369 -2.59 -23.61 -8.39
C ASP A 369 -2.99 -22.41 -9.25
N SER A 370 -2.64 -22.48 -10.55
CA SER A 370 -3.05 -21.50 -11.56
C SER A 370 -4.56 -21.27 -11.57
N ARG A 371 -5.37 -22.29 -11.25
CA ARG A 371 -6.82 -22.13 -11.11
C ARG A 371 -7.20 -21.22 -9.95
N VAL A 372 -6.52 -21.31 -8.82
CA VAL A 372 -6.81 -20.49 -7.64
C VAL A 372 -6.30 -19.07 -7.81
N ARG A 373 -5.12 -18.89 -8.41
CA ARG A 373 -4.67 -17.56 -8.89
C ARG A 373 -5.68 -16.93 -9.86
N SER A 374 -6.23 -17.71 -10.79
CA SER A 374 -7.26 -17.23 -11.72
C SER A 374 -8.55 -16.82 -11.00
N ARG A 375 -8.98 -17.54 -9.95
CA ARG A 375 -10.13 -17.14 -9.12
C ARG A 375 -9.88 -15.80 -8.41
N VAL A 376 -8.70 -15.60 -7.84
CA VAL A 376 -8.31 -14.32 -7.22
C VAL A 376 -8.31 -13.20 -8.25
N ARG A 377 -7.67 -13.41 -9.41
CA ARG A 377 -7.65 -12.42 -10.51
C ARG A 377 -9.05 -12.07 -11.00
N ASN A 378 -9.94 -13.05 -11.15
CA ASN A 378 -11.34 -12.80 -11.54
C ASN A 378 -12.13 -12.06 -10.46
N ALA A 379 -11.90 -12.37 -9.17
CA ALA A 379 -12.52 -11.65 -8.07
C ALA A 379 -12.01 -10.20 -7.98
N ALA A 380 -10.71 -9.97 -8.16
CA ALA A 380 -10.11 -8.65 -8.23
C ALA A 380 -10.58 -7.85 -9.46
N THR A 381 -10.81 -8.52 -10.60
CA THR A 381 -11.44 -7.89 -11.78
C THR A 381 -12.86 -7.44 -11.46
N ALA A 382 -13.66 -8.27 -10.80
CA ALA A 382 -15.03 -7.92 -10.42
C ALA A 382 -15.07 -6.77 -9.40
N GLU A 383 -14.16 -6.78 -8.42
CA GLU A 383 -13.98 -5.68 -7.47
C GLU A 383 -13.66 -4.37 -8.21
N LEU A 384 -12.68 -4.39 -9.11
CA LEU A 384 -12.29 -3.23 -9.92
C LEU A 384 -13.46 -2.73 -10.78
N THR A 385 -14.22 -3.62 -11.42
CA THR A 385 -15.41 -3.23 -12.19
C THR A 385 -16.45 -2.53 -11.32
N ALA A 386 -16.71 -3.05 -10.11
CA ALA A 386 -17.66 -2.44 -9.19
C ALA A 386 -17.13 -1.09 -8.63
N GLU A 387 -15.83 -0.97 -8.40
CA GLU A 387 -15.21 0.30 -7.97
C GLU A 387 -15.29 1.38 -9.05
N LEU A 388 -15.06 1.01 -10.32
CA LEU A 388 -15.27 1.92 -11.45
C LEU A 388 -16.74 2.32 -11.57
N ALA A 389 -17.69 1.41 -11.32
CA ALA A 389 -19.12 1.74 -11.34
C ALA A 389 -19.49 2.77 -10.26
N VAL A 390 -18.93 2.66 -9.04
CA VAL A 390 -19.10 3.69 -7.98
C VAL A 390 -18.58 5.04 -8.45
N ARG A 391 -17.34 5.07 -8.98
CA ARG A 391 -16.73 6.29 -9.49
C ARG A 391 -17.59 6.94 -10.58
N ASP A 392 -18.00 6.15 -11.56
CA ASP A 392 -18.71 6.63 -12.74
C ASP A 392 -20.14 7.09 -12.38
N ALA A 393 -20.79 6.42 -11.41
CA ALA A 393 -22.07 6.87 -10.85
C ALA A 393 -21.94 8.24 -10.16
N ILE A 394 -20.94 8.40 -9.28
CA ILE A 394 -20.69 9.66 -8.58
C ILE A 394 -20.37 10.78 -9.57
N LEU A 395 -19.43 10.57 -10.50
CA LEU A 395 -19.05 11.59 -11.48
C LEU A 395 -20.22 11.93 -12.42
N GLY A 396 -21.01 10.94 -12.83
CA GLY A 396 -22.21 11.15 -13.63
C GLY A 396 -23.25 11.99 -12.90
N ARG A 397 -23.45 11.78 -11.59
CA ARG A 397 -24.36 12.59 -10.78
C ARG A 397 -23.84 14.01 -10.56
N ILE A 398 -22.54 14.18 -10.35
CA ILE A 398 -21.90 15.52 -10.29
C ILE A 398 -22.11 16.29 -11.61
N ASP A 399 -21.88 15.65 -12.76
CA ASP A 399 -22.09 16.31 -14.04
C ASP A 399 -23.57 16.68 -14.28
N LEU A 400 -24.51 15.80 -13.90
CA LEU A 400 -25.94 16.08 -13.97
C LEU A 400 -26.34 17.29 -13.11
N ILE A 401 -25.94 17.28 -11.82
CA ILE A 401 -26.26 18.35 -10.87
C ILE A 401 -25.64 19.67 -11.35
N ARG A 402 -24.35 19.64 -11.74
CA ARG A 402 -23.66 20.83 -12.26
C ARG A 402 -24.42 21.43 -13.45
N THR A 403 -24.79 20.62 -14.43
CA THR A 403 -25.49 21.11 -15.62
C THR A 403 -26.85 21.73 -15.29
N ARG A 404 -27.61 21.14 -14.35
CA ARG A 404 -28.87 21.74 -13.89
C ARG A 404 -28.65 23.07 -13.17
N LEU A 405 -27.62 23.14 -12.32
CA LEU A 405 -27.27 24.39 -11.63
C LEU A 405 -26.77 25.45 -12.60
N GLU A 406 -25.97 25.10 -13.62
CA GLU A 406 -25.44 26.06 -14.62
C GLU A 406 -26.56 26.82 -15.35
N ASP A 407 -27.70 26.16 -15.59
CA ASP A 407 -28.88 26.77 -16.23
C ASP A 407 -29.62 27.76 -15.32
N ILE A 408 -29.45 27.65 -14.00
CA ILE A 408 -30.13 28.46 -12.98
C ILE A 408 -29.19 29.55 -12.44
N ASP A 409 -28.03 29.13 -11.93
CA ASP A 409 -26.98 29.97 -11.37
C ASP A 409 -25.58 29.35 -11.59
N ALA A 410 -24.82 29.98 -12.48
CA ALA A 410 -23.46 29.54 -12.81
C ALA A 410 -22.48 29.63 -11.63
N GLU A 411 -22.71 30.54 -10.67
CA GLU A 411 -21.86 30.68 -9.49
C GLU A 411 -22.04 29.49 -8.54
N SER A 412 -23.29 29.13 -8.22
CA SER A 412 -23.64 27.93 -7.46
C SER A 412 -23.10 26.65 -8.12
N ALA A 413 -23.20 26.53 -9.44
CA ALA A 413 -22.66 25.38 -10.16
C ALA A 413 -21.12 25.27 -10.02
N ALA A 414 -20.42 26.41 -10.10
CA ALA A 414 -18.98 26.45 -9.91
C ALA A 414 -18.57 26.14 -8.47
N ALA A 415 -19.33 26.62 -7.47
CA ALA A 415 -19.11 26.34 -6.05
C ALA A 415 -19.31 24.84 -5.75
N PHE A 416 -20.44 24.28 -6.18
CA PHE A 416 -20.74 22.84 -6.07
C PHE A 416 -19.63 21.98 -6.67
N LEU A 417 -19.23 22.26 -7.92
CA LEU A 417 -18.18 21.51 -8.60
C LEU A 417 -16.83 21.63 -7.87
N ASN A 418 -16.54 22.78 -7.27
CA ASN A 418 -15.32 22.99 -6.50
C ASN A 418 -15.30 22.10 -5.25
N VAL A 419 -16.38 22.08 -4.47
CA VAL A 419 -16.51 21.22 -3.28
C VAL A 419 -16.38 19.74 -3.67
N ALA A 420 -17.12 19.30 -4.68
CA ALA A 420 -17.06 17.93 -5.18
C ALA A 420 -15.64 17.53 -5.62
N ARG A 421 -14.95 18.40 -6.36
CA ARG A 421 -13.57 18.12 -6.79
C ARG A 421 -12.59 18.11 -5.61
N ARG A 422 -12.74 19.00 -4.63
CA ARG A 422 -11.85 19.07 -3.46
C ARG A 422 -11.92 17.80 -2.62
N THR A 423 -13.10 17.21 -2.46
CA THR A 423 -13.26 15.96 -1.72
C THR A 423 -12.81 14.75 -2.54
N GLY A 424 -13.16 14.69 -3.83
CA GLY A 424 -12.85 13.57 -4.74
C GLY A 424 -11.43 13.51 -5.32
N PHE A 425 -10.75 14.65 -5.43
CA PHE A 425 -9.46 14.80 -6.11
C PHE A 425 -8.47 15.64 -5.29
N ARG A 426 -8.38 15.38 -3.98
CA ARG A 426 -7.54 16.12 -3.02
C ARG A 426 -6.13 16.44 -3.52
N ALA A 427 -5.43 15.45 -4.09
CA ALA A 427 -4.07 15.64 -4.60
C ALA A 427 -3.97 16.65 -5.75
N GLN A 428 -4.96 16.67 -6.67
CA GLN A 428 -5.00 17.62 -7.78
C GLN A 428 -5.50 18.99 -7.31
N MET A 429 -6.40 19.02 -6.34
CA MET A 429 -7.06 20.22 -5.83
C MET A 429 -6.31 20.93 -4.70
N ARG A 430 -5.22 20.35 -4.17
CA ARG A 430 -4.41 20.99 -3.13
C ARG A 430 -3.93 22.38 -3.55
N SER A 431 -3.78 23.26 -2.57
CA SER A 431 -3.14 24.55 -2.76
C SER A 431 -1.72 24.35 -3.27
N ARG A 432 -1.34 25.16 -4.25
CA ARG A 432 0.02 25.17 -4.81
C ARG A 432 0.79 26.36 -4.25
N TRP A 433 2.12 26.25 -4.27
CA TRP A 433 2.99 27.31 -3.79
C TRP A 433 2.71 28.64 -4.49
N CYS A 434 2.47 28.64 -5.82
CA CYS A 434 2.12 29.87 -6.53
C CYS A 434 0.85 30.55 -6.01
N GLU A 435 -0.18 29.83 -5.58
CA GLU A 435 -1.40 30.43 -4.98
C GLU A 435 -1.08 31.07 -3.62
N GLU A 436 -0.34 30.35 -2.78
CA GLU A 436 0.03 30.82 -1.44
C GLU A 436 0.97 32.03 -1.52
N ALA A 437 1.93 32.00 -2.44
CA ALA A 437 2.90 33.06 -2.64
C ALA A 437 2.26 34.33 -3.20
N THR A 438 1.33 34.24 -4.16
CA THR A 438 0.62 35.43 -4.67
C THR A 438 -0.33 36.01 -3.63
N GLU A 439 -1.05 35.16 -2.89
CA GLU A 439 -1.94 35.61 -1.82
C GLU A 439 -1.15 36.31 -0.69
N PHE A 440 0.02 35.78 -0.35
CA PHE A 440 0.91 36.41 0.63
C PHE A 440 1.48 37.73 0.11
N ALA A 441 1.95 37.77 -1.14
CA ALA A 441 2.50 38.97 -1.76
C ALA A 441 1.49 40.14 -1.76
N LEU A 442 0.21 39.86 -2.00
CA LEU A 442 -0.87 40.85 -1.96
C LEU A 442 -1.12 41.46 -0.57
N LYS A 443 -0.64 40.80 0.50
CA LYS A 443 -0.80 41.25 1.90
C LYS A 443 0.42 41.98 2.44
N LEU A 444 1.51 42.09 1.67
CA LEU A 444 2.71 42.80 2.09
C LEU A 444 2.43 44.30 2.30
N GLU A 445 2.88 44.82 3.43
CA GLU A 445 2.74 46.23 3.77
C GLU A 445 3.81 47.09 3.06
N GLY A 446 3.45 48.32 2.68
CA GLY A 446 4.42 49.28 2.10
C GLY A 446 4.64 49.18 0.58
N LEU A 447 3.87 48.35 -0.12
CA LEU A 447 3.85 48.32 -1.59
C LEU A 447 3.10 49.53 -2.17
N ASP A 448 3.62 50.07 -3.27
CA ASP A 448 2.93 51.11 -4.03
C ASP A 448 1.75 50.54 -4.85
N ALA A 449 0.89 51.44 -5.35
CA ALA A 449 -0.31 51.05 -6.10
C ALA A 449 0.00 50.35 -7.43
N GLU A 450 1.16 50.61 -8.05
CA GLU A 450 1.57 49.99 -9.30
C GLU A 450 1.98 48.53 -9.09
N ARG A 451 2.73 48.26 -8.02
CA ARG A 451 3.09 46.90 -7.59
C ARG A 451 1.87 46.10 -7.16
N LEU A 452 0.97 46.70 -6.38
CA LEU A 452 -0.28 46.03 -5.99
C LEU A 452 -1.14 45.67 -7.22
N ALA A 453 -1.24 46.55 -8.21
CA ALA A 453 -1.94 46.27 -9.46
C ALA A 453 -1.26 45.13 -10.25
N SER A 454 0.07 45.12 -10.32
CA SER A 454 0.83 44.04 -10.97
C SER A 454 0.64 42.69 -10.26
N LEU A 455 0.66 42.67 -8.93
CA LEU A 455 0.41 41.45 -8.14
C LEU A 455 -1.02 40.94 -8.32
N ALA A 456 -2.01 41.83 -8.41
CA ALA A 456 -3.40 41.44 -8.67
C ALA A 456 -3.57 40.83 -10.08
N GLU A 457 -2.84 41.32 -11.08
CA GLU A 457 -2.81 40.73 -12.42
C GLU A 457 -2.16 39.34 -12.41
N ILE A 458 -1.05 39.18 -11.68
CA ILE A 458 -0.40 37.87 -11.49
C ILE A 458 -1.38 36.90 -10.82
N ASP A 459 -2.03 37.30 -9.72
CA ASP A 459 -3.00 36.46 -8.99
C ASP A 459 -4.18 36.03 -9.89
N ALA A 460 -4.75 36.95 -10.66
CA ALA A 460 -5.81 36.63 -11.62
C ALA A 460 -5.33 35.62 -12.70
N GLY A 461 -4.11 35.79 -13.19
CA GLY A 461 -3.47 34.87 -14.12
C GLY A 461 -3.25 33.47 -13.51
N VAL A 462 -2.79 33.40 -12.26
CA VAL A 462 -2.60 32.16 -11.50
C VAL A 462 -3.93 31.44 -11.32
N ARG A 463 -4.98 32.12 -10.83
CA ARG A 463 -6.31 31.52 -10.64
C ARG A 463 -6.86 30.89 -11.92
N SER A 464 -6.72 31.58 -13.05
CA SER A 464 -7.17 31.10 -14.36
C SER A 464 -6.40 29.86 -14.83
N GLN A 465 -5.07 29.90 -14.77
CA GLN A 465 -4.23 28.79 -15.21
C GLN A 465 -4.38 27.56 -14.32
N ILE A 466 -4.53 27.75 -13.00
CA ILE A 466 -4.72 26.65 -12.06
C ILE A 466 -6.06 25.94 -12.28
N ALA A 467 -7.13 26.68 -12.53
CA ALA A 467 -8.43 26.06 -12.85
C ALA A 467 -8.33 25.12 -14.07
N PHE A 468 -7.60 25.56 -15.10
CA PHE A 468 -7.33 24.75 -16.29
C PHE A 468 -6.42 23.53 -15.98
N LEU A 469 -5.32 23.74 -15.25
CA LEU A 469 -4.40 22.67 -14.87
C LEU A 469 -5.07 21.61 -14.00
N ARG A 470 -5.88 22.01 -13.00
CA ARG A 470 -6.66 21.11 -12.14
C ARG A 470 -7.60 20.25 -12.97
N THR A 471 -8.37 20.85 -13.88
CA THR A 471 -9.29 20.11 -14.77
C THR A 471 -8.54 19.11 -15.65
N THR A 472 -7.42 19.53 -16.25
CA THR A 472 -6.59 18.64 -17.09
C THR A 472 -5.95 17.51 -16.29
N ALA A 473 -5.48 17.79 -15.08
CA ALA A 473 -4.86 16.81 -14.19
C ALA A 473 -5.88 15.75 -13.72
N ILE A 474 -7.10 16.17 -13.38
CA ILE A 474 -8.20 15.27 -13.02
C ILE A 474 -8.52 14.33 -14.19
N GLN A 475 -8.67 14.86 -15.42
CA GLN A 475 -8.95 14.02 -16.59
C GLN A 475 -7.85 12.98 -16.82
N ARG A 476 -6.58 13.41 -16.80
CA ARG A 476 -5.43 12.50 -16.95
C ARG A 476 -5.39 11.43 -15.85
N ARG A 477 -5.82 11.77 -14.64
CA ARG A 477 -5.92 10.82 -13.53
C ARG A 477 -6.94 9.74 -13.82
N LEU A 478 -8.16 10.10 -14.24
CA LEU A 478 -9.22 9.16 -14.57
C LEU A 478 -8.80 8.15 -15.66
N ASP A 479 -8.12 8.65 -16.69
CA ASP A 479 -7.62 7.83 -17.80
C ASP A 479 -6.48 6.88 -17.34
N ASN A 480 -5.53 7.39 -16.57
CA ASN A 480 -4.34 6.65 -16.17
C ASN A 480 -4.60 5.63 -15.05
N GLU A 481 -5.39 5.99 -14.02
CA GLU A 481 -5.69 5.10 -12.89
C GLU A 481 -6.39 3.82 -13.34
N THR A 482 -7.33 3.94 -14.26
CA THR A 482 -8.06 2.78 -14.81
C THR A 482 -7.09 1.79 -15.48
N ARG A 483 -6.11 2.30 -16.23
CA ARG A 483 -5.08 1.48 -16.88
C ARG A 483 -4.16 0.83 -15.86
N VAL A 484 -3.70 1.60 -14.87
CA VAL A 484 -2.81 1.12 -13.80
C VAL A 484 -3.49 0.02 -12.98
N ALA A 485 -4.75 0.21 -12.58
CA ALA A 485 -5.47 -0.76 -11.78
C ALA A 485 -5.69 -2.09 -12.52
N ARG A 486 -5.98 -2.04 -13.83
CA ARG A 486 -6.08 -3.27 -14.64
C ARG A 486 -4.76 -4.04 -14.67
N ALA A 487 -3.64 -3.34 -14.89
CA ALA A 487 -2.33 -3.97 -14.88
C ALA A 487 -1.98 -4.57 -13.49
N MET A 488 -2.46 -3.97 -12.40
CA MET A 488 -2.31 -4.54 -11.05
C MET A 488 -3.13 -5.79 -10.82
N VAL A 489 -4.33 -5.88 -11.41
CA VAL A 489 -5.14 -7.09 -11.38
C VAL A 489 -4.46 -8.21 -12.18
N GLU A 490 -3.88 -7.89 -13.34
CA GLU A 490 -3.13 -8.86 -14.15
C GLU A 490 -1.81 -9.30 -13.49
N ALA A 491 -1.23 -8.46 -12.63
CA ALA A 491 -0.06 -8.79 -11.82
C ALA A 491 -0.25 -10.04 -10.94
N VAL A 492 -1.50 -10.40 -10.62
CA VAL A 492 -1.84 -11.65 -9.91
C VAL A 492 -1.47 -12.89 -10.73
N MET A 493 -1.40 -12.79 -12.06
CA MET A 493 -1.11 -13.91 -12.97
C MET A 493 0.29 -13.86 -13.57
N ASP A 494 0.83 -12.66 -13.84
CA ASP A 494 2.08 -12.48 -14.59
C ASP A 494 3.27 -12.00 -13.76
N ASP A 495 3.14 -11.98 -12.43
CA ASP A 495 4.15 -11.50 -11.47
C ASP A 495 4.60 -10.03 -11.73
N GLY A 496 3.63 -9.24 -12.19
CA GLY A 496 3.74 -7.80 -12.40
C GLY A 496 4.49 -7.41 -13.66
N VAL A 497 4.56 -8.28 -14.68
CA VAL A 497 5.21 -7.98 -15.97
C VAL A 497 4.49 -6.82 -16.66
N GLU A 498 3.17 -6.87 -16.76
CA GLU A 498 2.36 -5.80 -17.36
C GLU A 498 2.50 -4.49 -16.57
N ALA A 499 2.42 -4.55 -15.24
CA ALA A 499 2.55 -3.38 -14.39
C ALA A 499 3.93 -2.70 -14.54
N LYS A 500 5.03 -3.48 -14.58
CA LYS A 500 6.39 -2.96 -14.83
C LYS A 500 6.53 -2.32 -16.22
N SER A 501 5.71 -2.71 -17.20
CA SER A 501 5.76 -2.19 -18.57
C SER A 501 5.14 -0.79 -18.75
N LEU A 502 4.37 -0.29 -17.77
CA LEU A 502 3.65 0.99 -17.90
C LEU A 502 4.57 2.23 -17.92
N GLY A 503 5.83 2.09 -17.53
CA GLY A 503 6.83 3.16 -17.46
C GLY A 503 6.66 4.08 -16.25
N GLU A 504 7.72 4.84 -15.91
CA GLU A 504 7.74 5.68 -14.70
C GLU A 504 6.64 6.75 -14.69
N GLN A 505 6.28 7.27 -15.86
CA GLN A 505 5.28 8.33 -16.01
C GLN A 505 3.86 7.89 -15.63
N ALA A 506 3.57 6.58 -15.68
CA ALA A 506 2.29 6.03 -15.23
C ALA A 506 2.11 6.13 -13.71
N TRP A 507 3.20 6.24 -12.95
CA TRP A 507 3.19 6.25 -11.49
C TRP A 507 3.19 7.68 -10.92
N ARG A 508 3.75 8.64 -11.67
CA ARG A 508 3.81 10.05 -11.27
C ARG A 508 2.42 10.67 -11.12
N GLU A 509 2.32 11.68 -10.25
CA GLU A 509 1.09 12.46 -10.07
C GLU A 509 0.65 13.08 -11.42
N PRO A 510 -0.58 12.83 -11.88
CA PRO A 510 -1.10 13.43 -13.10
C PRO A 510 -1.06 14.95 -13.03
N GLY A 511 -0.45 15.58 -14.04
CA GLY A 511 -0.38 17.04 -14.16
C GLY A 511 0.77 17.70 -13.41
N TYR A 512 1.62 16.96 -12.68
CA TYR A 512 2.75 17.48 -11.91
C TYR A 512 3.60 18.50 -12.69
N GLU A 513 4.03 18.16 -13.90
CA GLU A 513 4.87 19.05 -14.73
C GLU A 513 4.19 20.38 -15.09
N GLY A 514 2.86 20.39 -15.20
CA GLY A 514 2.11 21.61 -15.50
C GLY A 514 2.10 22.56 -14.32
N PHE A 515 1.89 22.02 -13.10
CA PHE A 515 1.95 22.80 -11.87
C PHE A 515 3.36 23.32 -11.59
N ASP A 516 4.38 22.48 -11.77
CA ASP A 516 5.78 22.86 -11.52
C ASP A 516 6.26 23.98 -12.45
N ARG A 517 5.85 23.95 -13.73
CA ARG A 517 6.11 25.04 -14.68
C ARG A 517 5.39 26.33 -14.30
N LEU A 518 4.17 26.23 -13.76
CA LEU A 518 3.44 27.41 -13.31
C LEU A 518 4.13 28.03 -12.09
N ASP A 519 4.56 27.22 -11.14
CA ASP A 519 5.35 27.67 -9.99
C ASP A 519 6.62 28.41 -10.46
N ASP A 520 7.39 27.83 -11.40
CA ASP A 520 8.58 28.49 -11.96
C ASP A 520 8.27 29.84 -12.64
N GLN A 521 7.17 29.91 -13.39
CA GLN A 521 6.75 31.14 -14.07
C GLN A 521 6.36 32.23 -13.06
N VAL A 522 5.57 31.87 -12.04
CA VAL A 522 5.09 32.80 -11.01
C VAL A 522 6.24 33.26 -10.13
N GLU A 523 7.20 32.37 -9.82
CA GLU A 523 8.43 32.72 -9.09
C GLU A 523 9.19 33.85 -9.80
N ALA A 524 9.38 33.74 -11.12
CA ALA A 524 10.04 34.77 -11.91
C ALA A 524 9.22 36.07 -11.99
N GLN A 525 7.90 35.99 -12.08
CA GLN A 525 7.01 37.15 -12.12
C GLN A 525 6.98 37.90 -10.78
N LEU A 526 6.89 37.18 -9.66
CA LEU A 526 6.91 37.75 -8.31
C LEU A 526 8.26 38.42 -8.02
N LEU A 527 9.38 37.78 -8.37
CA LEU A 527 10.71 38.39 -8.20
C LEU A 527 10.85 39.68 -9.01
N ALA A 528 10.30 39.73 -10.23
CA ALA A 528 10.32 40.92 -11.08
C ALA A 528 9.44 42.04 -10.54
N ALA A 529 8.26 41.72 -9.98
CA ALA A 529 7.31 42.70 -9.47
C ALA A 529 7.71 43.27 -8.09
N LEU A 530 8.22 42.43 -7.19
CA LEU A 530 8.55 42.80 -5.81
C LEU A 530 10.01 43.28 -5.65
N GLY A 531 10.91 42.77 -6.48
CA GLY A 531 12.36 42.88 -6.26
C GLY A 531 12.86 41.91 -5.18
N PRO A 532 14.17 41.75 -5.02
CA PRO A 532 14.77 40.71 -4.19
C PRO A 532 14.46 40.85 -2.69
N GLU A 533 14.43 42.07 -2.15
CA GLU A 533 14.23 42.31 -0.72
C GLU A 533 12.84 41.85 -0.24
N TRP A 534 11.78 42.21 -0.97
CA TRP A 534 10.41 41.80 -0.65
C TRP A 534 10.12 40.36 -1.05
N PHE A 535 10.83 39.82 -2.03
CA PHE A 535 10.68 38.43 -2.46
C PHE A 535 11.18 37.43 -1.40
N GLU A 536 12.23 37.78 -0.65
CA GLU A 536 12.73 36.93 0.44
C GLU A 536 11.73 36.77 1.60
N GLU A 537 10.73 37.65 1.71
CA GLU A 537 9.66 37.56 2.71
C GLU A 537 8.56 36.55 2.33
N LEU A 538 8.52 36.08 1.08
CA LEU A 538 7.51 35.14 0.60
C LEU A 538 7.70 33.72 1.17
N PRO A 539 6.64 32.89 1.22
CA PRO A 539 6.76 31.49 1.58
C PRO A 539 7.81 30.76 0.75
N ARG A 540 8.65 29.95 1.39
CA ARG A 540 9.68 29.17 0.70
C ARG A 540 9.06 28.04 -0.11
N ARG A 541 9.54 27.85 -1.33
CA ARG A 541 9.12 26.73 -2.17
C ARG A 541 9.64 25.40 -1.60
N PRO A 542 8.79 24.39 -1.40
CA PRO A 542 9.22 23.06 -0.97
C PRO A 542 10.19 22.42 -1.98
N GLY A 543 11.27 21.81 -1.51
CA GLY A 543 12.19 21.01 -2.34
C GLY A 543 13.26 21.78 -3.12
N ARG A 544 13.33 23.11 -3.00
CA ARG A 544 14.48 23.91 -3.46
C ARG A 544 15.38 24.22 -2.26
N ASP A 545 16.38 23.37 -2.02
CA ASP A 545 17.49 23.73 -1.14
C ASP A 545 18.30 24.85 -1.82
N TRP A 546 18.24 26.05 -1.27
CA TRP A 546 19.01 27.22 -1.73
C TRP A 546 20.45 27.26 -1.16
N ASP A 547 20.87 26.20 -0.46
CA ASP A 547 22.12 26.17 0.32
C ASP A 547 23.41 25.84 -0.44
N ASP A 548 23.41 25.86 -1.77
CA ASP A 548 24.64 25.68 -2.58
C ASP A 548 25.22 26.98 -3.19
N ALA A 549 24.65 28.15 -2.86
CA ALA A 549 25.18 29.45 -3.32
C ALA A 549 26.27 30.07 -2.42
N GLY A 550 26.91 29.29 -1.53
CA GLY A 550 27.78 29.84 -0.48
C GLY A 550 29.03 29.07 -0.06
N LYS A 551 29.41 27.95 -0.70
CA LYS A 551 30.64 27.21 -0.34
C LYS A 551 31.39 26.66 -1.55
N ASP A 552 31.83 27.55 -2.42
CA ASP A 552 32.98 27.26 -3.27
C ASP A 552 34.24 27.84 -2.61
N GLY A 553 35.06 26.97 -2.00
CA GLY A 553 36.27 27.40 -1.32
C GLY A 553 36.94 26.35 -0.43
N GLY A 554 37.41 25.22 -0.98
CA GLY A 554 38.46 24.45 -0.31
C GLY A 554 38.53 22.95 -0.57
N LYS A 555 39.27 22.58 -1.63
CA LYS A 555 40.05 21.34 -1.83
C LYS A 555 39.87 20.17 -0.83
N GLY A 556 39.56 18.99 -1.39
CA GLY A 556 40.37 17.78 -1.12
C GLY A 556 39.66 16.41 -1.15
N GLY A 557 39.99 15.59 -2.15
CA GLY A 557 40.04 14.12 -2.02
C GLY A 557 38.83 13.33 -2.55
N GLY A 558 38.95 12.79 -3.76
CA GLY A 558 37.87 12.09 -4.46
C GLY A 558 37.74 10.59 -4.21
N LYS A 559 36.64 10.04 -4.76
CA LYS A 559 36.61 8.75 -5.47
C LYS A 559 35.33 8.67 -6.32
N GLY A 560 35.38 9.26 -7.51
CA GLY A 560 34.40 8.99 -8.57
C GLY A 560 34.68 7.64 -9.21
N GLY A 561 33.64 6.83 -9.38
CA GLY A 561 33.67 5.58 -10.13
C GLY A 561 32.39 5.48 -10.96
N GLY A 562 32.39 6.15 -12.12
CA GLY A 562 31.31 6.05 -13.09
C GLY A 562 31.29 4.67 -13.77
N LYS A 563 30.09 4.15 -14.02
CA LYS A 563 29.85 3.14 -15.05
C LYS A 563 29.20 3.82 -16.25
N GLY A 564 30.02 4.05 -17.26
CA GLY A 564 29.59 4.53 -18.58
C GLY A 564 28.85 3.45 -19.36
N ALA A 565 27.84 3.90 -20.09
CA ALA A 565 27.24 3.21 -21.21
C ALA A 565 28.30 2.93 -22.29
N GLY A 566 28.27 1.71 -22.84
CA GLY A 566 29.10 1.30 -23.97
C GLY A 566 28.24 0.53 -24.96
N THR A 567 27.87 1.23 -26.03
CA THR A 567 27.36 0.71 -27.29
C THR A 567 28.35 -0.28 -27.92
N ASN A 568 27.84 -1.31 -28.61
CA ASN A 568 28.59 -1.95 -29.68
C ASN A 568 27.62 -2.58 -30.71
N GLU A 569 27.52 -1.92 -31.86
CA GLU A 569 26.94 -2.46 -33.08
C GLU A 569 28.06 -2.75 -34.10
N LYS A 570 27.97 -3.95 -34.71
CA LYS A 570 28.32 -4.32 -36.10
C LYS A 570 29.76 -4.60 -36.56
N GLY A 571 29.93 -5.87 -36.99
CA GLY A 571 30.42 -6.27 -38.34
C GLY A 571 31.86 -6.83 -38.39
N GLY A 572 32.18 -7.96 -39.03
CA GLY A 572 31.40 -8.92 -39.83
C GLY A 572 32.30 -9.97 -40.53
N ARG A 573 31.63 -10.86 -41.30
CA ARG A 573 32.08 -11.70 -42.44
C ARG A 573 32.86 -13.03 -42.24
N SER A 574 32.09 -14.12 -42.46
CA SER A 574 32.15 -15.03 -43.64
C SER A 574 32.93 -16.36 -43.60
N ALA A 575 32.27 -17.37 -44.19
CA ALA A 575 32.67 -18.72 -44.64
C ALA A 575 32.18 -19.84 -43.69
N GLY A 576 31.29 -20.75 -44.05
CA GLY A 576 31.05 -21.43 -45.33
C GLY A 576 31.35 -22.92 -45.12
N GLY A 577 30.34 -23.80 -45.23
CA GLY A 577 30.58 -25.25 -45.15
C GLY A 577 29.36 -26.09 -44.82
N ALA A 578 28.65 -26.53 -45.85
CA ALA A 578 27.68 -27.62 -45.78
C ALA A 578 28.37 -28.97 -45.47
N LYS A 579 27.70 -29.86 -44.72
CA LYS A 579 27.43 -31.25 -45.13
C LYS A 579 26.61 -32.03 -44.08
N ASN A 580 25.57 -32.67 -44.62
CA ASN A 580 24.79 -33.85 -44.23
C ASN A 580 25.23 -34.68 -43.01
N GLY A 581 24.20 -35.14 -42.31
CA GLY A 581 24.15 -36.26 -41.37
C GLY A 581 22.74 -36.36 -40.80
#